data_AF-A0A1I4VSH1-F1
#
_entry.id   AF-A0A1I4VSH1-F1
#
_cell.length_a   1.000
_cell.length_b   1.000
_cell.length_c   1.000
_cell.angle_alpha   90.00
_cell.angle_beta   90.00
_cell.angle_gamma   90.00
#
_symmetry.space_group_name_H-M   'P 1'
#
loop_
_entity.id
_entity.type
_entity.pdbx_description
1 polymer ?
#
loop_
_entity_poly.entity_id
_entity_poly.type
_entity_poly.pdbx_seq_one_letter_code
_entity_poly.pdbx_strand_id
1 'polypeptide(L)'
;MPSGTTKTDAPTTPEVYCTCRPGATIWLTGLPSAGKTTIARELARLLRADSRRVEVLDGDEIRRFLSAGLGFSRADRDTNVQRIGLVAEVLAR
;
A
#
# COMPACT_ATOMS: atom_id res chain seq x y z
N MET A 1 11.57 -31.66 35.65
CA MET A 1 10.24 -31.23 35.17
C MET A 1 10.14 -29.72 35.38
N PRO A 2 9.66 -28.97 34.37
CA PRO A 2 10.25 -27.70 33.89
C PRO A 2 9.43 -26.50 34.40
N SER A 3 9.60 -25.22 34.06
CA SER A 3 10.30 -24.46 33.02
C SER A 3 10.23 -22.98 33.44
N GLY A 4 11.30 -22.22 33.22
CA GLY A 4 11.27 -20.77 33.35
C GLY A 4 12.34 -20.15 32.45
N THR A 5 12.15 -20.22 31.14
CA THR A 5 12.98 -19.50 30.16
C THR A 5 12.30 -18.18 29.82
N THR A 6 12.85 -17.09 30.33
CA THR A 6 12.62 -15.74 29.81
C THR A 6 13.06 -15.71 28.35
N LYS A 7 12.09 -15.57 27.44
CA LYS A 7 12.32 -15.34 26.02
C LYS A 7 12.81 -13.89 25.85
N THR A 8 14.12 -13.72 25.80
CA THR A 8 14.79 -12.49 25.39
C THR A 8 14.33 -12.10 23.99
N ASP A 9 13.78 -10.89 23.84
CA ASP A 9 13.42 -10.31 22.57
C ASP A 9 14.66 -10.15 21.69
N ALA A 10 14.75 -10.97 20.65
CA ALA A 10 15.81 -10.92 19.67
C ALA A 10 15.64 -9.67 18.77
N PRO A 11 16.75 -9.03 18.35
CA PRO A 11 16.68 -7.95 17.38
C PRO A 11 16.10 -8.49 16.06
N THR A 12 15.06 -7.83 15.54
CA THR A 12 14.50 -8.11 14.22
C THR A 12 15.59 -7.95 13.17
N THR A 13 16.10 -9.06 12.65
CA THR A 13 17.02 -9.10 11.51
C THR A 13 16.45 -8.33 10.34
N PRO A 14 17.26 -7.54 9.60
CA PRO A 14 16.80 -6.94 8.35
C PRO A 14 16.51 -8.09 7.38
N GLU A 15 15.24 -8.34 7.09
CA GLU A 15 14.84 -9.31 6.08
C GLU A 15 15.44 -8.88 4.74
N VAL A 16 16.37 -9.69 4.22
CA VAL A 16 17.01 -9.47 2.93
C VAL A 16 16.00 -9.84 1.84
N TYR A 17 15.26 -8.87 1.33
CA TYR A 17 14.41 -9.05 0.16
C TYR A 17 15.25 -8.97 -1.12
N CYS A 18 14.99 -9.89 -2.04
CA CYS A 18 15.62 -9.92 -3.36
C CYS A 18 15.13 -8.71 -4.18
N THR A 19 15.93 -7.66 -4.30
CA THR A 19 15.66 -6.44 -5.10
C THR A 19 15.76 -6.66 -6.61
N CYS A 20 15.88 -7.92 -7.06
CA CYS A 20 16.17 -8.29 -8.44
C CYS A 20 14.96 -8.23 -9.39
N ARG A 21 13.77 -7.79 -8.93
CA ARG A 21 12.59 -7.61 -9.80
C ARG A 21 12.03 -6.19 -9.64
N PRO A 22 11.76 -5.47 -10.75
CA PRO A 22 11.10 -4.18 -10.68
C PRO A 22 9.73 -4.32 -10.00
N GLY A 23 9.35 -3.32 -9.21
CA GLY A 23 8.03 -3.25 -8.61
C GLY A 23 6.93 -3.12 -9.66
N ALA A 24 5.68 -3.28 -9.23
CA ALA A 24 4.51 -3.16 -10.10
C ALA A 24 3.38 -2.41 -9.39
N THR A 25 2.59 -1.66 -10.16
CA THR A 25 1.39 -0.97 -9.68
C THR A 25 0.14 -1.71 -10.16
N ILE A 26 -0.75 -2.03 -9.23
CA ILE A 26 -2.08 -2.60 -9.53
C ILE A 26 -3.12 -1.51 -9.26
N TRP A 27 -3.77 -1.04 -10.33
CA TRP A 27 -4.74 0.05 -10.23
C TRP A 27 -6.17 -0.47 -10.29
N LEU A 28 -6.87 -0.48 -9.15
CA LEU A 28 -8.26 -0.95 -9.06
C LEU A 28 -9.24 0.19 -9.32
N THR A 29 -10.05 0.07 -10.38
CA THR A 29 -11.12 1.03 -10.71
C THR A 29 -12.50 0.38 -10.63
N GLY A 30 -13.54 1.21 -10.56
CA GLY A 30 -14.92 0.73 -10.49
C GLY A 30 -15.82 1.63 -9.64
N LEU A 31 -17.12 1.34 -9.65
CA LEU A 31 -18.15 2.10 -8.93
C LEU A 31 -17.88 2.20 -7.41
N PRO A 32 -18.37 3.24 -6.72
CA PRO A 32 -18.41 3.26 -5.26
C PRO A 32 -19.04 1.98 -4.72
N SER A 33 -18.50 1.45 -3.62
CA SER A 33 -18.96 0.19 -3.00
C SER A 33 -18.80 -1.09 -3.83
N ALA A 34 -18.10 -1.07 -4.98
CA ALA A 34 -17.78 -2.28 -5.75
C ALA A 34 -16.74 -3.22 -5.10
N GLY A 35 -16.31 -2.96 -3.87
CA GLY A 35 -15.38 -3.82 -3.13
C GLY A 35 -13.88 -3.62 -3.45
N LYS A 36 -13.50 -2.55 -4.14
CA LYS A 36 -12.10 -2.24 -4.52
C LYS A 36 -11.13 -2.28 -3.32
N THR A 37 -11.46 -1.58 -2.24
CA THR A 37 -10.65 -1.54 -1.02
C THR A 37 -10.58 -2.92 -0.34
N THR A 38 -11.65 -3.71 -0.38
CA THR A 38 -11.66 -5.08 0.14
C THR A 38 -10.67 -5.96 -0.62
N ILE A 39 -10.73 -5.92 -1.97
CA ILE A 39 -9.81 -6.67 -2.83
C ILE A 39 -8.36 -6.20 -2.62
N ALA A 40 -8.11 -4.90 -2.57
CA ALA A 40 -6.77 -4.35 -2.35
C ALA A 40 -6.14 -4.83 -1.05
N ARG A 41 -6.91 -4.81 0.05
CA ARG A 41 -6.43 -5.23 1.38
C ARG A 41 -6.15 -6.73 1.42
N GLU A 42 -7.02 -7.54 0.85
CA GLU A 42 -6.83 -8.99 0.82
C GLU A 42 -5.64 -9.39 -0.07
N LEU A 43 -5.51 -8.77 -1.25
CA LEU A 43 -4.35 -8.97 -2.12
C LEU A 43 -3.05 -8.57 -1.41
N ALA A 44 -3.03 -7.42 -0.72
CA ALA A 44 -1.87 -7.00 0.05
C ALA A 44 -1.54 -7.95 1.20
N ARG A 45 -2.55 -8.51 1.87
CA ARG A 45 -2.37 -9.53 2.91
C ARG A 45 -1.69 -10.78 2.34
N LEU A 46 -2.18 -11.30 1.22
CA LEU A 46 -1.62 -12.48 0.55
C LEU A 46 -0.18 -12.25 0.07
N LEU A 47 0.09 -11.14 -0.60
CA LEU A 47 1.43 -10.82 -1.10
C LEU A 47 2.44 -10.58 0.03
N ARG A 48 2.02 -9.96 1.14
CA ARG A 48 2.88 -9.80 2.32
C ARG A 48 3.18 -11.14 2.99
N ALA A 49 2.22 -12.07 3.03
CA ALA A 49 2.46 -13.43 3.51
C ALA A 49 3.50 -14.17 2.65
N ASP A 50 3.57 -13.85 1.35
CA ASP A 50 4.61 -14.32 0.42
C ASP A 50 5.92 -13.50 0.52
N SER A 51 6.14 -12.75 1.61
CA SER A 51 7.34 -11.93 1.85
C SER A 51 7.60 -10.85 0.79
N ARG A 52 6.55 -10.31 0.14
CA ARG A 52 6.65 -9.20 -0.82
C ARG A 52 6.37 -7.86 -0.15
N ARG A 53 7.11 -6.82 -0.55
CA ARG A 53 6.82 -5.44 -0.17
C ARG A 53 5.57 -4.96 -0.91
N VAL A 54 4.54 -4.55 -0.17
CA VAL A 54 3.28 -4.06 -0.74
C VAL A 54 2.80 -2.86 0.05
N GLU A 55 2.44 -1.81 -0.70
CA GLU A 55 1.79 -0.60 -0.19
C GLU A 55 0.39 -0.47 -0.79
N VAL A 56 -0.58 -0.01 0.00
CA VAL A 56 -1.96 0.18 -0.46
C VAL A 56 -2.27 1.66 -0.49
N LEU A 57 -2.44 2.19 -1.70
CA LEU A 57 -2.79 3.59 -1.92
C LEU A 57 -4.32 3.73 -2.01
N ASP A 58 -4.97 4.12 -0.92
CA ASP A 58 -6.41 4.41 -0.92
C ASP A 58 -6.67 5.87 -1.35
N GLY A 59 -7.44 6.04 -2.43
CA GLY A 59 -7.70 7.35 -3.02
C GLY A 59 -8.46 8.30 -2.12
N ASP A 60 -9.29 7.79 -1.20
CA ASP A 60 -10.05 8.61 -0.24
C ASP A 60 -9.17 9.04 0.94
N GLU A 61 -8.24 8.19 1.38
CA GLU A 61 -7.25 8.53 2.39
C GLU A 61 -6.22 9.54 1.83
N ILE A 62 -5.67 9.26 0.66
CA ILE A 62 -4.67 10.13 0.01
C ILE A 62 -5.26 11.50 -0.30
N ARG A 63 -6.53 11.59 -0.68
CA ARG A 63 -7.20 12.88 -0.91
C ARG A 63 -7.18 13.78 0.32
N ARG A 64 -7.13 13.23 1.54
CA ARG A 64 -7.05 14.05 2.77
C ARG A 64 -5.67 14.68 2.96
N PHE A 65 -4.61 14.03 2.48
CA PHE A 65 -3.22 14.44 2.73
C PHE A 65 -2.57 15.15 1.53
N LEU A 66 -2.75 14.61 0.32
CA LEU A 66 -2.12 15.11 -0.90
C LEU A 66 -3.03 16.05 -1.69
N SER A 67 -4.28 16.24 -1.28
CA SER A 67 -5.26 17.08 -1.98
C SER A 67 -5.90 18.12 -1.06
N ALA A 68 -5.21 18.51 0.01
CA ALA A 68 -5.58 19.66 0.83
C ALA A 68 -5.69 20.90 -0.08
N GLY A 69 -6.89 21.51 -0.12
CA GLY A 69 -7.20 22.66 -0.98
C GLY A 69 -7.84 22.32 -2.33
N LEU A 70 -7.98 21.05 -2.71
CA LEU A 70 -8.74 20.65 -3.90
C LEU A 70 -10.23 20.49 -3.56
N GLY A 71 -11.09 21.04 -4.42
CA GLY A 71 -12.54 20.85 -4.35
C GLY A 71 -12.98 19.49 -4.90
N PHE A 72 -14.20 19.45 -5.46
CA PHE A 72 -14.77 18.26 -6.11
C PHE A 72 -14.96 18.45 -7.62
N SER A 73 -14.35 19.49 -8.19
CA SER A 73 -14.42 19.77 -9.61
C SER A 73 -13.75 18.65 -10.42
N ARG A 74 -14.01 18.61 -11.73
CA ARG A 74 -13.36 17.64 -12.62
C ARG A 74 -11.82 17.79 -12.58
N ALA A 75 -11.33 19.02 -12.63
CA ALA A 75 -9.90 19.31 -12.58
C ALA A 75 -9.26 18.88 -11.24
N ASP A 76 -9.97 19.04 -10.13
CA ASP A 76 -9.53 18.56 -8.81
C ASP A 76 -9.38 17.03 -8.77
N ARG A 77 -10.33 16.31 -9.36
CA ARG A 77 -10.29 14.85 -9.46
C ARG A 77 -9.14 14.38 -10.33
N ASP A 78 -8.94 15.03 -11.48
CA ASP A 78 -7.84 14.72 -12.40
C ASP A 78 -6.48 14.94 -11.71
N THR A 79 -6.33 16.06 -10.98
CA THR A 79 -5.12 16.35 -10.20
C THR A 79 -4.87 15.31 -9.10
N ASN A 80 -5.92 14.89 -8.39
CA ASN A 80 -5.81 13.84 -7.37
C ASN A 80 -5.34 12.51 -7.97
N VAL A 81 -5.88 12.11 -9.13
CA VAL A 81 -5.46 10.89 -9.84
C VAL A 81 -3.99 10.98 -10.27
N GLN A 82 -3.55 12.11 -10.81
CA GLN A 82 -2.15 12.33 -11.20
C GLN A 82 -1.20 12.22 -10.00
N ARG A 83 -1.56 12.83 -8.86
CA ARG A 83 -0.74 12.77 -7.63
C ARG A 83 -0.60 11.34 -7.11
N ILE A 84 -1.69 10.57 -7.10
CA ILE A 84 -1.65 9.15 -6.70
C ILE A 84 -0.78 8.35 -7.68
N GLY A 85 -0.91 8.61 -8.99
CA GLY A 85 -0.09 7.97 -10.02
C GLY A 85 1.41 8.20 -9.82
N LEU A 86 1.81 9.43 -9.52
CA LEU A 86 3.22 9.77 -9.23
C LEU A 86 3.75 9.01 -8.01
N VAL A 87 2.97 8.95 -6.93
CA VAL A 87 3.36 8.20 -5.72
C VAL A 87 3.49 6.71 -6.04
N ALA A 88 2.56 6.15 -6.81
CA ALA A 88 2.60 4.75 -7.21
C ALA A 88 3.84 4.42 -8.05
N GLU A 89 4.23 5.31 -8.97
CA GLU A 89 5.45 5.17 -9.77
C GLU A 89 6.70 5.17 -8.89
N VAL A 90 6.81 6.11 -7.94
CA VAL A 90 7.96 6.18 -7.03
C VAL A 90 8.08 4.93 -6.17
N LEU A 91 6.97 4.36 -5.72
CA LEU A 91 6.95 3.14 -4.90
C LEU A 91 7.25 1.86 -5.68
N ALA A 92 6.99 1.85 -6.99
CA ALA A 92 7.18 0.68 -7.86
C ALA A 92 8.57 0.63 -8.52
N ARG A 93 9.40 1.66 -8.36
CA ARG A 93 10.80 1.67 -8.80
C ARG A 93 11.66 0.75 -7.93
#